data_AF-A0A2R2IR96-F1
#
_entry.id   AF-A0A2R2IR96-F1
#
_cell.length_a   1.000
_cell.length_b   1.000
_cell.length_c   1.000
_cell.angle_alpha   90.00
_cell.angle_beta   90.00
_cell.angle_gamma   90.00
#
_symmetry.space_group_name_H-M   'P 1'
#
loop_
_entity.id
_entity.type
_entity.pdbx_description
1 polymer ?
#
loop_
_entity_poly.entity_id
_entity_poly.type
_entity_poly.pdbx_seq_one_letter_code
_entity_poly.pdbx_strand_id
1 'polypeptide(L)'
;MKLKNIGIQWLAPLIAAASLSACVVTPPRAQMVYQPATVRLEMPRDWRPAEHPYYLHAMSDLRAARAYLAHGDYPQIMDDERRAVSEIDAALGEMQRAAIEDGKQPWRYEQPDARLSPTDRFHKALELLESARRDASHQEDDPWVRDLQHRILHHVDAAHHAVQQAINDALR
;
A
#
# COMPACT_ATOMS: atom_id res chain seq x y z
N MET A 1 -88.13 32.81 6.45
CA MET A 1 -88.59 31.43 6.70
C MET A 1 -88.08 31.02 8.08
N LYS A 2 -89.00 30.88 9.05
CA LYS A 2 -88.72 30.62 10.47
C LYS A 2 -88.52 29.11 10.67
N LEU A 3 -87.46 28.70 11.37
CA LEU A 3 -87.39 27.38 11.99
C LEU A 3 -87.42 27.57 13.51
N LYS A 4 -88.60 27.32 14.08
CA LYS A 4 -88.82 27.05 15.50
C LYS A 4 -88.70 25.54 15.70
N ASN A 5 -87.92 25.10 16.69
CA ASN A 5 -88.38 24.19 17.75
C ASN A 5 -87.24 23.87 18.72
N ILE A 6 -87.35 24.29 20.00
CA ILE A 6 -87.79 23.46 21.15
C ILE A 6 -86.77 22.32 21.38
N GLY A 7 -85.89 22.34 22.38
CA GLY A 7 -86.10 22.77 23.77
C GLY A 7 -86.25 21.52 24.63
N ILE A 8 -85.14 20.92 25.06
CA ILE A 8 -85.13 19.86 26.08
C ILE A 8 -83.99 20.21 27.06
N GLN A 9 -84.38 20.77 28.21
CA GLN A 9 -83.53 20.95 29.38
C GLN A 9 -83.56 19.65 30.19
N TRP A 10 -82.39 19.07 30.46
CA TRP A 10 -82.18 18.14 31.56
C TRP A 10 -81.09 18.69 32.47
N LEU A 11 -81.46 18.86 33.74
CA LEU A 11 -80.61 19.32 34.84
C LEU A 11 -79.83 18.13 35.43
N ALA A 12 -78.49 18.29 35.46
CA ALA A 12 -77.48 17.85 36.45
C ALA A 12 -77.36 16.33 36.77
N PRO A 13 -76.12 15.82 37.03
CA PRO A 13 -75.42 16.16 38.25
C PRO A 13 -73.93 16.54 38.08
N LEU A 14 -73.48 17.38 39.01
CA LEU A 14 -72.07 17.66 39.31
C LEU A 14 -71.33 16.36 39.67
N ILE A 15 -70.34 16.00 38.86
CA ILE A 15 -69.29 15.07 39.27
C ILE A 15 -68.05 15.93 39.52
N ALA A 16 -67.73 16.12 40.80
CA ALA A 16 -66.47 16.70 41.23
C ALA A 16 -65.35 15.69 40.93
N ALA A 17 -64.71 15.84 39.77
CA ALA A 17 -63.48 15.13 39.47
C ALA A 17 -62.31 15.93 40.05
N ALA A 18 -61.80 15.49 41.20
CA ALA A 18 -60.50 15.94 41.69
C ALA A 18 -59.42 15.42 40.73
N SER A 19 -58.96 16.25 39.79
CA SER A 19 -57.85 15.91 38.91
C SER A 19 -56.54 16.05 39.66
N LEU A 20 -55.96 14.93 40.08
CA LEU A 20 -54.54 14.84 40.41
C LEU A 20 -53.74 15.06 39.12
N SER A 21 -53.26 16.28 38.91
CA SER A 21 -52.33 16.60 37.83
C SER A 21 -50.97 15.97 38.15
N ALA A 22 -50.75 14.75 37.67
CA ALA A 22 -49.42 14.18 37.59
C ALA A 22 -48.66 14.88 36.45
N CYS A 23 -47.74 15.77 36.80
CA CYS A 23 -46.82 16.38 35.82
C CYS A 23 -45.87 15.29 35.29
N VAL A 24 -46.22 14.66 34.16
CA VAL A 24 -45.27 13.82 33.42
C VAL A 24 -44.31 14.74 32.67
N VAL A 25 -43.08 14.86 33.17
CA VAL A 25 -41.99 15.50 32.44
C VAL A 25 -41.49 14.49 31.41
N THR A 26 -41.92 14.66 30.16
CA THR A 26 -41.39 13.90 29.02
C THR A 26 -40.00 14.46 28.68
N PRO A 27 -38.91 13.68 28.73
CA PRO A 27 -37.62 14.16 28.25
C PRO A 27 -37.71 14.45 26.75
N PRO A 28 -37.08 15.53 26.25
CA PRO A 28 -37.02 15.78 24.82
C PRO A 28 -36.30 14.59 24.16
N ARG A 29 -36.97 13.94 23.21
CA ARG A 29 -36.32 12.95 22.35
C ARG A 29 -35.22 13.65 21.57
N ALA A 30 -33.96 13.40 21.94
CA ALA A 30 -32.82 13.81 21.14
C ALA A 30 -32.93 13.11 19.78
N GLN A 31 -33.20 13.88 18.73
CA GLN A 31 -33.14 13.37 17.37
C GLN A 31 -31.66 13.20 17.03
N MET A 32 -31.22 11.96 16.90
CA MET A 32 -29.90 11.64 16.37
C MET A 32 -29.90 12.02 14.89
N VAL A 33 -29.32 13.18 14.57
CA VAL A 33 -29.07 13.56 13.17
C VAL A 33 -27.97 12.63 12.67
N TYR A 34 -28.34 11.66 11.84
CA TYR A 34 -27.36 10.87 11.10
C TYR A 34 -26.64 11.83 10.14
N GLN A 35 -25.43 12.22 10.52
CA GLN A 35 -24.51 12.91 9.65
C GLN A 35 -23.69 11.81 8.97
N PRO A 36 -23.94 11.49 7.68
CA PRO A 36 -23.13 10.48 7.01
C PRO A 36 -21.69 10.96 7.04
N ALA A 37 -20.81 10.17 7.65
CA ALA A 37 -19.39 10.36 7.47
C ALA A 37 -19.14 10.24 5.96
N THR A 38 -18.70 11.33 5.32
CA THR A 38 -18.19 11.26 3.95
C THR A 38 -16.92 10.43 4.02
N VAL A 39 -17.03 9.13 3.69
CA VAL A 39 -15.86 8.30 3.41
C VAL A 39 -15.18 8.95 2.22
N ARG A 40 -14.04 9.59 2.43
CA ARG A 40 -13.14 9.94 1.32
C ARG A 40 -12.70 8.61 0.73
N LEU A 41 -13.28 8.25 -0.41
CA LEU A 41 -12.71 7.22 -1.27
C LEU A 41 -11.38 7.81 -1.74
N GLU A 42 -10.27 7.46 -1.09
CA GLU A 42 -8.97 7.65 -1.72
C GLU A 42 -9.02 6.85 -3.02
N MET A 43 -8.88 7.56 -4.15
CA MET A 43 -8.75 6.91 -5.45
C MET A 43 -7.57 5.93 -5.39
N PRO A 44 -7.63 4.80 -6.09
CA PRO A 44 -6.48 3.91 -6.21
C PRO A 44 -5.24 4.72 -6.59
N ARG A 45 -4.12 4.42 -5.95
CA ARG A 45 -2.84 5.00 -6.34
C ARG A 45 -2.42 4.32 -7.64
N ASP A 46 -2.44 5.07 -8.74
CA ASP A 46 -2.38 4.49 -10.07
C ASP A 46 -0.92 4.25 -10.50
N TRP A 47 -0.35 3.09 -10.13
CA TRP A 47 0.86 2.54 -10.75
C TRP A 47 0.47 1.54 -11.82
N ARG A 48 0.80 1.81 -13.09
CA ARG A 48 0.46 0.91 -14.20
C ARG A 48 1.75 0.39 -14.83
N PRO A 49 2.23 -0.82 -14.51
CA PRO A 49 3.52 -1.31 -15.02
C PRO A 49 3.67 -1.26 -16.55
N ALA A 50 2.57 -1.39 -17.29
CA ALA A 50 2.54 -1.27 -18.75
C ALA A 50 2.83 0.16 -19.26
N GLU A 51 2.56 1.19 -18.46
CA GLU A 51 2.85 2.60 -18.75
C GLU A 51 4.27 2.99 -18.31
N HIS A 52 4.89 2.19 -17.44
CA HIS A 52 6.27 2.38 -16.95
C HIS A 52 7.18 1.21 -17.39
N PRO A 53 7.42 1.02 -18.70
CA PRO A 53 8.12 -0.15 -19.22
C PRO A 53 9.55 -0.31 -18.66
N TYR A 54 10.20 0.79 -18.29
CA TYR A 54 11.54 0.78 -17.67
C TYR A 54 11.58 -0.03 -16.37
N TYR A 55 10.50 -0.03 -15.57
CA TYR A 55 10.48 -0.82 -14.34
C TYR A 55 10.34 -2.32 -14.60
N LEU A 56 9.74 -2.73 -15.73
CA LEU A 56 9.75 -4.14 -16.13
C LEU A 56 11.18 -4.61 -16.39
N HIS A 57 11.98 -3.79 -17.07
CA HIS A 57 13.39 -4.04 -17.30
C HIS A 57 14.18 -4.05 -16.00
N ALA A 58 14.01 -3.03 -15.14
CA ALA A 58 14.65 -2.99 -13.84
C ALA A 58 14.34 -4.22 -12.98
N MET A 59 13.11 -4.71 -12.99
CA MET A 59 12.73 -5.94 -12.28
C MET A 59 13.38 -7.19 -12.84
N SER A 60 13.47 -7.28 -14.17
CA SER A 60 14.18 -8.38 -14.84
C SER A 60 15.65 -8.39 -14.41
N ASP A 61 16.30 -7.23 -14.43
CA ASP A 61 17.70 -7.07 -14.06
C ASP A 61 17.93 -7.36 -12.57
N LEU A 62 17.05 -6.89 -11.68
CA LEU A 62 17.12 -7.19 -10.24
C LEU A 62 16.99 -8.68 -9.94
N ARG A 63 16.08 -9.39 -10.62
CA ARG A 63 15.97 -10.85 -10.48
C ARG A 63 17.23 -11.54 -10.94
N ALA A 64 17.79 -11.13 -12.08
CA ALA A 64 19.05 -11.66 -12.59
C ALA A 64 20.23 -11.36 -11.66
N ALA A 65 20.29 -10.16 -11.05
CA ALA A 65 21.32 -9.78 -10.10
C ALA A 65 21.26 -10.65 -8.84
N ARG A 66 20.06 -10.78 -8.24
CA ARG A 66 19.81 -11.66 -7.09
C ARG A 66 20.27 -13.09 -7.37
N ALA A 67 20.00 -13.55 -8.58
CA ALA A 67 20.36 -14.86 -9.05
C ALA A 67 21.87 -15.14 -8.99
N TYR A 68 22.70 -14.16 -9.38
CA TYR A 68 24.15 -14.25 -9.28
C TYR A 68 24.66 -14.20 -7.83
N LEU A 69 23.90 -13.59 -6.91
CA LEU A 69 24.25 -13.41 -5.48
C LEU A 69 23.68 -14.50 -4.55
N ALA A 70 22.74 -15.33 -4.99
CA ALA A 70 22.06 -16.28 -4.10
C ALA A 70 22.83 -17.61 -3.91
N HIS A 71 24.17 -17.57 -3.84
CA HIS A 71 25.02 -18.76 -3.70
C HIS A 71 25.86 -18.67 -2.43
N GLY A 72 25.36 -19.28 -1.34
CA GLY A 72 25.97 -19.25 0.00
C GLY A 72 27.22 -20.10 0.17
N ASP A 73 28.10 -20.12 -0.82
CA ASP A 73 29.23 -21.05 -0.87
C ASP A 73 30.49 -20.54 -0.14
N TYR A 74 30.52 -19.26 0.30
CA TYR A 74 31.74 -18.62 0.82
C TYR A 74 31.52 -17.88 2.16
N PRO A 75 31.96 -18.46 3.30
CA PRO A 75 31.75 -17.89 4.64
C PRO A 75 32.26 -16.46 4.86
N GLN A 76 33.34 -16.05 4.17
CA GLN A 76 33.98 -14.75 4.35
C GLN A 76 33.17 -13.58 3.78
N ILE A 77 32.34 -13.85 2.76
CA ILE A 77 31.63 -12.85 1.95
C ILE A 77 30.12 -12.87 2.21
N MET A 78 29.71 -13.82 3.05
CA MET A 78 28.34 -14.23 3.27
C MET A 78 27.47 -13.12 3.88
N ASP A 79 28.04 -12.18 4.63
CA ASP A 79 27.26 -11.12 5.30
C ASP A 79 26.85 -10.02 4.31
N ASP A 80 27.80 -9.52 3.53
CA ASP A 80 27.54 -8.48 2.52
C ASP A 80 26.75 -9.04 1.33
N GLU A 81 27.01 -10.28 0.90
CA GLU A 81 26.21 -10.96 -0.12
C GLU A 81 24.74 -11.12 0.34
N ARG A 82 24.51 -11.59 1.58
CA ARG A 82 23.15 -11.68 2.15
C ARG A 82 22.49 -10.31 2.26
N ARG A 83 23.24 -9.28 2.65
CA ARG A 83 22.73 -7.92 2.69
C ARG A 83 22.29 -7.45 1.31
N ALA A 84 23.13 -7.65 0.28
CA ALA A 84 22.80 -7.28 -1.09
C ALA A 84 21.53 -8.01 -1.58
N VAL A 85 21.42 -9.31 -1.34
CA VAL A 85 20.20 -10.09 -1.66
C VAL A 85 18.98 -9.53 -0.94
N SER A 86 19.09 -9.20 0.35
CA SER A 86 18.00 -8.62 1.13
C SER A 86 17.53 -7.27 0.59
N GLU A 87 18.44 -6.41 0.15
CA GLU A 87 18.10 -5.12 -0.45
C GLU A 87 17.43 -5.29 -1.82
N ILE A 88 17.90 -6.23 -2.65
CA ILE A 88 17.24 -6.56 -3.92
C ILE A 88 15.82 -7.09 -3.67
N ASP A 89 15.64 -7.97 -2.68
CA ASP A 89 14.33 -8.49 -2.30
C ASP A 89 13.40 -7.38 -1.78
N ALA A 90 13.94 -6.39 -1.06
CA ALA A 90 13.18 -5.21 -0.63
C ALA A 90 12.73 -4.34 -1.81
N ALA A 91 13.62 -4.07 -2.78
CA ALA A 91 13.29 -3.32 -4.01
C ALA A 91 12.18 -4.03 -4.81
N LEU A 92 12.33 -5.34 -5.04
CA LEU A 92 11.30 -6.16 -5.72
C LEU A 92 9.99 -6.17 -4.93
N GLY A 93 10.06 -6.15 -3.60
CA GLY A 93 8.90 -6.06 -2.71
C GLY A 93 8.14 -4.73 -2.84
N GLU A 94 8.83 -3.60 -2.95
CA GLU A 94 8.22 -2.29 -3.22
C GLU A 94 7.43 -2.31 -4.54
N MET A 95 8.06 -2.81 -5.61
CA MET A 95 7.44 -2.90 -6.94
C MET A 95 6.24 -3.86 -6.95
N GLN A 96 6.33 -4.98 -6.22
CA GLN A 96 5.24 -5.93 -6.08
C GLN A 96 4.06 -5.36 -5.32
N ARG A 97 4.31 -4.65 -4.20
CA ARG A 97 3.25 -4.01 -3.42
C ARG A 97 2.50 -2.98 -4.26
N ALA A 98 3.21 -2.11 -4.97
CA ALA A 98 2.60 -1.13 -5.86
C ALA A 98 1.71 -1.78 -6.93
N ALA A 99 2.14 -2.92 -7.48
CA ALA A 99 1.32 -3.67 -8.44
C ALA A 99 0.08 -4.35 -7.83
N ILE A 100 0.18 -4.86 -6.60
CA ILE A 100 -0.97 -5.41 -5.86
C ILE A 100 -1.97 -4.30 -5.53
N GLU A 101 -1.49 -3.11 -5.16
CA GLU A 101 -2.32 -1.93 -4.89
C GLU A 101 -3.15 -1.52 -6.13
N ASP A 102 -2.62 -1.70 -7.34
CA ASP A 102 -3.32 -1.53 -8.63
C ASP A 102 -4.16 -2.76 -9.06
N GLY A 103 -4.22 -3.81 -8.23
CA GLY A 103 -5.03 -5.01 -8.47
C GLY A 103 -4.49 -5.98 -9.53
N LYS A 104 -3.20 -5.89 -9.87
CA LYS A 104 -2.54 -6.73 -10.90
C LYS A 104 -1.58 -7.76 -10.28
N GLN A 105 -1.39 -8.88 -10.98
CA GLN A 105 -0.35 -9.89 -10.67
C GLN A 105 0.69 -9.89 -11.78
N PRO A 106 1.84 -9.23 -11.64
CA PRO A 106 2.65 -8.96 -12.82
C PRO A 106 3.83 -9.91 -13.06
N TRP A 107 4.10 -10.95 -12.25
CA TRP A 107 5.42 -11.61 -12.33
C TRP A 107 5.46 -13.12 -12.14
N ARG A 108 6.50 -13.71 -12.74
CA ARG A 108 6.95 -15.11 -12.62
C ARG A 108 8.38 -15.14 -12.05
N TYR A 109 8.70 -16.18 -11.29
CA TYR A 109 10.03 -16.41 -10.73
C TYR A 109 10.84 -17.32 -11.67
N GLU A 110 12.01 -16.87 -12.12
CA GLU A 110 13.01 -17.71 -12.79
C GLU A 110 14.17 -18.04 -11.84
N GLN A 111 14.68 -19.28 -11.94
CA GLN A 111 15.90 -19.72 -11.26
C GLN A 111 17.12 -19.59 -12.19
N PRO A 112 18.28 -19.16 -11.69
CA PRO A 112 19.47 -18.91 -12.51
C PRO A 112 20.45 -20.08 -12.68
N ASP A 113 21.42 -19.87 -13.57
CA ASP A 113 22.54 -20.75 -13.87
C ASP A 113 23.69 -20.60 -12.85
N ALA A 114 24.15 -21.73 -12.28
CA ALA A 114 25.02 -21.82 -11.11
C ALA A 114 26.53 -21.95 -11.43
N ARG A 115 26.98 -21.70 -12.67
CA ARG A 115 28.30 -22.15 -13.17
C ARG A 115 29.43 -21.12 -13.16
N LEU A 116 29.26 -19.91 -12.59
CA LEU A 116 30.26 -18.83 -12.61
C LEU A 116 31.10 -18.73 -11.32
N SER A 117 32.34 -18.23 -11.46
CA SER A 117 33.20 -17.91 -10.31
C SER A 117 32.57 -16.80 -9.44
N PRO A 118 32.85 -16.74 -8.12
CA PRO A 118 32.22 -15.75 -7.23
C PRO A 118 32.47 -14.31 -7.68
N THR A 119 33.71 -13.98 -8.03
CA THR A 119 34.08 -12.65 -8.49
C THR A 119 33.37 -12.29 -9.79
N ASP A 120 33.30 -13.19 -10.77
CA ASP A 120 32.58 -12.93 -12.01
C ASP A 120 31.09 -12.74 -11.77
N ARG A 121 30.50 -13.53 -10.86
CA ARG A 121 29.10 -13.38 -10.43
C ARG A 121 28.83 -12.01 -9.83
N PHE A 122 29.70 -11.53 -8.94
CA PHE A 122 29.52 -10.22 -8.31
C PHE A 122 29.65 -9.07 -9.31
N HIS A 123 30.59 -9.14 -10.25
CA HIS A 123 30.68 -8.14 -11.33
C HIS A 123 29.43 -8.16 -12.21
N LYS A 124 28.92 -9.34 -12.56
CA LYS A 124 27.65 -9.47 -13.31
C LYS A 124 26.46 -8.92 -12.53
N ALA A 125 26.41 -9.14 -11.22
CA ALA A 125 25.39 -8.54 -10.36
C ALA A 125 25.49 -7.00 -10.34
N LEU A 126 26.69 -6.42 -10.27
CA LEU A 126 26.88 -4.96 -10.34
C LEU A 126 26.41 -4.37 -11.69
N GLU A 127 26.75 -5.00 -12.81
CA GLU A 127 26.30 -4.56 -14.14
C GLU A 127 24.76 -4.50 -14.22
N LEU A 128 24.09 -5.53 -13.68
CA LEU A 128 22.64 -5.61 -13.64
C LEU A 128 22.01 -4.62 -12.65
N LEU A 129 22.61 -4.43 -11.47
CA LEU A 129 22.15 -3.43 -10.51
C LEU A 129 22.22 -2.02 -11.09
N GLU A 130 23.31 -1.69 -11.78
CA GLU A 130 23.47 -0.39 -12.43
C GLU A 130 22.50 -0.23 -13.61
N SER A 131 22.21 -1.30 -14.35
CA SER A 131 21.16 -1.32 -15.37
C SER A 131 19.78 -1.06 -14.77
N ALA A 132 19.41 -1.81 -13.73
CA ALA A 132 18.15 -1.63 -13.01
C ALA A 132 18.02 -0.22 -12.42
N ARG A 133 19.11 0.33 -11.87
CA ARG A 133 19.16 1.69 -11.34
C ARG A 133 18.86 2.73 -12.42
N ARG A 134 19.51 2.62 -13.59
CA ARG A 134 19.26 3.54 -14.72
C ARG A 134 17.81 3.47 -15.16
N ASP A 135 17.27 2.27 -15.31
CA ASP A 135 15.89 2.08 -15.75
C ASP A 135 14.88 2.59 -14.70
N ALA A 136 15.09 2.27 -13.43
CA ALA A 136 14.23 2.74 -12.34
C ALA A 136 14.33 4.25 -12.11
N SER A 137 15.41 4.91 -12.54
CA SER A 137 15.61 6.36 -12.41
C SER A 137 14.93 7.20 -13.50
N HIS A 138 14.17 6.56 -14.40
CA HIS A 138 13.46 7.28 -15.45
C HIS A 138 12.54 8.36 -14.88
N GLN A 139 12.34 9.47 -15.60
CA GLN A 139 11.56 10.59 -15.07
C GLN A 139 10.10 10.19 -14.81
N GLU A 140 9.60 10.56 -13.62
CA GLU A 140 8.24 10.29 -13.18
C GLU A 140 7.52 11.59 -12.80
N ASP A 141 6.30 11.76 -13.31
CA ASP A 141 5.50 12.98 -13.11
C ASP A 141 4.58 12.88 -11.89
N ASP A 142 4.07 11.67 -11.62
CA ASP A 142 3.17 11.42 -10.50
C ASP A 142 3.94 11.46 -9.17
N PRO A 143 3.53 12.31 -8.19
CA PRO A 143 4.23 12.43 -6.92
C PRO A 143 4.33 11.13 -6.11
N TRP A 144 3.33 10.26 -6.19
CA TRP A 144 3.34 8.98 -5.52
C TRP A 144 4.25 7.98 -6.22
N VAL A 145 4.27 7.96 -7.57
CA VAL A 145 5.24 7.14 -8.31
C VAL A 145 6.68 7.62 -8.03
N ARG A 146 6.90 8.94 -7.87
CA ARG A 146 8.20 9.47 -7.43
C ARG A 146 8.61 8.97 -6.04
N ASP A 147 7.68 8.90 -5.10
CA ASP A 147 7.95 8.37 -3.76
C ASP A 147 8.29 6.87 -3.82
N LEU A 148 7.57 6.09 -4.63
CA LEU A 148 7.90 4.69 -4.94
C LEU A 148 9.30 4.56 -5.57
N GLN A 149 9.61 5.39 -6.57
CA GLN A 149 10.92 5.45 -7.21
C GLN A 149 12.04 5.67 -6.20
N HIS A 150 11.90 6.63 -5.29
CA HIS A 150 12.92 6.91 -4.27
C HIS A 150 13.18 5.70 -3.37
N ARG A 151 12.12 4.99 -2.93
CA ARG A 151 12.29 3.76 -2.13
C ARG A 151 12.99 2.66 -2.90
N ILE A 152 12.63 2.47 -4.17
CA ILE A 152 13.28 1.50 -5.06
C ILE A 152 14.77 1.84 -5.20
N LEU A 153 15.10 3.07 -5.59
CA LEU A 153 16.48 3.49 -5.82
C LEU A 153 17.32 3.39 -4.55
N HIS A 154 16.76 3.72 -3.39
CA HIS A 154 17.42 3.52 -2.10
C HIS A 154 17.90 2.06 -1.92
N HIS A 155 17.03 1.08 -2.16
CA HIS A 155 17.38 -0.33 -2.04
C HIS A 155 18.37 -0.79 -3.11
N VAL A 156 18.24 -0.32 -4.35
CA VAL A 156 19.20 -0.64 -5.43
C VAL A 156 20.59 -0.10 -5.11
N ASP A 157 20.69 1.14 -4.63
CA ASP A 157 21.95 1.76 -4.22
C ASP A 157 22.58 1.02 -3.03
N ALA A 158 21.77 0.64 -2.04
CA ALA A 158 22.23 -0.15 -0.89
C ALA A 158 22.76 -1.54 -1.31
N ALA A 159 22.08 -2.21 -2.25
CA ALA A 159 22.54 -3.47 -2.82
C ALA A 159 23.86 -3.30 -3.57
N HIS A 160 23.98 -2.25 -4.40
CA HIS A 160 25.21 -1.95 -5.14
C HIS A 160 26.40 -1.75 -4.19
N HIS A 161 26.21 -0.98 -3.12
CA HIS A 161 27.25 -0.79 -2.11
C HIS A 161 27.65 -2.09 -1.41
N ALA A 162 26.68 -2.93 -1.02
CA ALA A 162 26.96 -4.21 -0.37
C ALA A 162 27.74 -5.17 -1.29
N VAL A 163 27.40 -5.26 -2.58
CA VAL A 163 28.17 -6.08 -3.54
C VAL A 163 29.60 -5.56 -3.70
N GLN A 164 29.79 -4.24 -3.73
CA GLN A 164 31.13 -3.67 -3.80
C GLN A 164 31.98 -4.01 -2.57
N GLN A 165 31.36 -4.03 -1.37
CA GLN A 165 32.02 -4.45 -0.14
C GLN A 165 32.39 -5.94 -0.17
N ALA A 166 31.46 -6.80 -0.61
CA ALA A 166 31.69 -8.23 -0.81
C ALA A 166 32.90 -8.50 -1.73
N ILE A 167 33.01 -7.80 -2.87
CA ILE A 167 34.17 -7.93 -3.77
C ILE A 167 35.46 -7.53 -3.06
N ASN A 168 35.45 -6.42 -2.33
CA ASN A 168 36.65 -5.94 -1.63
C ASN A 168 37.10 -6.92 -0.54
N ASP A 169 36.16 -7.53 0.18
CA ASP A 169 36.46 -8.51 1.23
C ASP A 169 36.90 -9.86 0.65
N ALA A 170 36.39 -10.25 -0.53
CA ALA A 170 36.85 -11.45 -1.23
C ALA A 170 38.29 -11.34 -1.77
N LEU A 171 38.81 -10.12 -1.94
CA LEU A 171 40.16 -9.83 -2.43
C LEU A 171 41.19 -9.61 -1.31
N ARG A 172 40.78 -9.68 -0.04
CA ARG A 172 41.66 -9.59 1.14
C ARG A 172 42.23 -10.95 1.54
#